data_AF-A0A8T5RFA4-F1
#
_entry.id   AF-A0A8T5RFA4-F1
#
_cell.length_a   1.000
_cell.length_b   1.000
_cell.length_c   1.000
_cell.angle_alpha   90.00
_cell.angle_beta   90.00
_cell.angle_gamma   90.00
#
_symmetry.space_group_name_H-M   'P 1'
#
loop_
_entity.id
_entity.type
_entity.pdbx_description
1 polymer ?
#
loop_
_entity_poly.entity_id
_entity_poly.type
_entity_poly.pdbx_seq_one_letter_code
_entity_poly.pdbx_strand_id
1 'polypeptide(L)' 'MSTVPSLKNESVSVSMFLDWCKYTNIFYNNLYLEDYDWVIKMPIIPQGSETQNEIKLKKFNLTKYTYLLSY' A
#
# COMPACT_ATOMS: atom_id res chain seq x y z
N MET A 1 2.30 26.08 19.34
CA MET A 1 1.19 25.21 18.92
C MET A 1 1.10 25.27 17.41
N SER A 2 1.66 24.30 16.69
CA SER A 2 1.60 24.27 15.22
C SER A 2 0.24 23.73 14.80
N THR A 3 -0.61 24.58 14.23
CA THR A 3 -1.90 24.18 13.66
C THR A 3 -1.64 23.40 12.37
N VAL A 4 -1.85 22.08 12.40
CA VAL A 4 -1.84 21.26 11.19
C VAL A 4 -3.02 21.74 10.32
N PRO A 5 -2.79 22.20 9.08
CA PRO A 5 -3.89 22.63 8.22
C PRO A 5 -4.79 21.42 7.94
N SER A 6 -6.08 21.57 8.24
CA SER A 6 -7.11 20.60 7.86
C SER A 6 -7.07 20.44 6.34
N LEU A 7 -6.72 19.24 5.89
CA LEU A 7 -6.75 18.85 4.48
C LEU A 7 -8.11 19.23 3.91
N LYS A 8 -8.11 20.16 2.96
CA LYS A 8 -9.26 20.43 2.08
C LYS A 8 -9.78 19.08 1.60
N ASN A 9 -11.10 18.91 1.63
CA ASN A 9 -11.81 17.74 1.11
C ASN A 9 -11.61 17.61 -0.42
N GLU A 10 -10.38 17.33 -0.84
CA GLU A 10 -10.05 16.82 -2.16
C GLU A 10 -10.37 15.34 -2.10
N SER A 11 -11.31 14.89 -2.95
CA SER A 11 -11.70 13.49 -3.04
C SER A 11 -10.52 12.69 -3.59
N VAL A 12 -9.66 12.20 -2.71
CA VAL A 12 -8.51 11.37 -3.08
C VAL A 12 -9.01 10.08 -3.72
N SER A 13 -8.52 9.78 -4.92
CA SER A 13 -8.85 8.55 -5.63
C SER A 13 -8.06 7.38 -5.00
N VAL A 14 -8.78 6.46 -4.36
CA VAL A 14 -8.20 5.32 -3.64
C VAL A 14 -8.70 4.01 -4.23
N SER A 15 -7.78 3.20 -4.70
CA SER A 15 -8.04 1.83 -5.19
C SER A 15 -7.53 0.80 -4.18
N MET A 16 -8.22 -0.32 -4.04
CA MET A 16 -7.92 -1.33 -3.03
C MET A 16 -7.81 -2.72 -3.67
N PHE A 17 -6.76 -3.47 -3.35
CA PHE A 17 -6.54 -4.80 -3.92
C PHE A 17 -5.83 -5.75 -2.95
N LEU A 18 -6.13 -7.04 -3.11
CA LEU A 18 -5.51 -8.12 -2.34
C LEU A 18 -4.23 -8.59 -3.04
N ASP A 19 -3.17 -8.75 -2.27
CA ASP A 19 -1.86 -9.20 -2.74
C ASP A 19 -1.37 -10.35 -1.84
N TRP A 20 -1.01 -11.47 -2.44
CA TRP A 20 -0.48 -12.61 -1.70
C TRP A 20 1.01 -12.71 -1.92
N CYS A 21 1.78 -12.53 -0.84
CA CYS A 21 3.22 -12.72 -0.89
C CYS A 21 3.57 -14.18 -0.66
N LYS A 22 3.93 -14.89 -1.73
CA LYS A 22 4.35 -16.31 -1.67
C LYS A 22 5.54 -16.56 -0.74
N TYR A 23 6.51 -15.65 -0.70
CA TYR A 23 7.74 -15.83 0.09
C TYR A 23 7.51 -15.77 1.59
N THR A 24 6.67 -14.83 2.04
CA THR A 24 6.36 -14.66 3.47
C THR A 24 5.06 -15.36 3.84
N ASN A 25 4.34 -15.94 2.88
CA ASN A 25 3.02 -16.54 3.03
C ASN A 25 2.00 -15.62 3.74
N ILE A 26 2.06 -14.31 3.48
CA ILE A 26 1.18 -13.30 4.10
C ILE A 26 0.28 -12.69 3.03
N PHE A 27 -1.00 -12.54 3.37
CA PHE A 27 -1.93 -11.74 2.59
C PHE A 27 -1.84 -10.28 3.01
N TYR A 28 -1.67 -9.42 2.01
CA TYR A 28 -1.66 -7.98 2.15
C TYR A 28 -2.92 -7.40 1.52
N ASN A 29 -3.46 -6.43 2.22
CA ASN A 29 -4.47 -5.52 1.73
C ASN A 29 -3.77 -4.23 1.33
N ASN A 30 -3.71 -3.97 0.03
CA ASN A 30 -2.98 -2.85 -0.52
C ASN A 30 -3.95 -1.74 -0.88
N LEU A 31 -3.67 -0.53 -0.39
CA LEU A 31 -4.36 0.69 -0.76
C LEU A 31 -3.46 1.48 -1.71
N TYR A 32 -3.92 1.71 -2.92
CA TYR A 32 -3.27 2.55 -3.91
C TYR A 32 -3.87 3.95 -3.87
N LEU A 33 -3.01 4.92 -3.61
CA LEU A 33 -3.30 6.35 -3.71
C LEU A 33 -2.92 6.77 -5.13
N GLU A 34 -3.92 6.84 -6.02
CA GLU A 34 -3.71 7.13 -7.44
C GLU A 34 -3.09 8.52 -7.64
N ASP A 35 -3.53 9.51 -6.87
CA ASP A 35 -3.04 10.89 -6.98
C ASP A 35 -1.56 11.06 -6.60
N TYR A 36 -0.98 10.10 -5.88
CA TYR A 36 0.38 10.19 -5.34
C TYR A 36 1.31 9.07 -5.82
N ASP A 37 0.81 8.11 -6.62
CA ASP A 37 1.49 6.87 -6.99
C ASP A 37 2.06 6.11 -5.77
N TRP A 38 1.32 6.08 -4.66
CA TRP A 38 1.78 5.44 -3.41
C TRP A 38 0.91 4.24 -3.06
N VAL A 39 1.54 3.17 -2.58
CA VAL A 39 0.86 1.97 -2.08
C VAL A 39 1.13 1.82 -0.59
N ILE A 40 0.06 1.73 0.18
CA ILE A 40 0.07 1.33 1.58
C ILE A 40 -0.25 -0.16 1.63
N LYS A 41 0.67 -1.00 2.10
CA LYS A 41 0.46 -2.43 2.30
C LYS A 41 0.19 -2.74 3.76
N MET A 42 -0.96 -3.36 4.03
CA MET A 42 -1.38 -3.76 5.38
C MET A 42 -1.51 -5.29 5.44
N PRO A 43 -0.81 -5.99 6.33
CA PRO A 43 -1.01 -7.43 6.49
C PRO A 43 -2.40 -7.73 7.06
N ILE A 44 -3.12 -8.69 6.48
CA ILE A 44 -4.48 -9.07 6.90
C ILE A 44 -4.45 -9.98 8.12
N ILE A 45 -3.49 -10.90 8.14
CA ILE A 45 -3.34 -11.89 9.21
C ILE A 45 -1.97 -11.64 9.87
N PRO A 46 -1.93 -11.29 11.16
CA PRO A 46 -0.68 -11.20 11.89
C PRO A 46 -0.11 -12.63 12.06
N GLN A 47 1.08 -12.87 11.54
CA GLN A 47 1.83 -14.11 11.79
C GLN A 47 2.86 -13.84 12.89
N GLY A 48 2.67 -14.43 14.07
CA GLY A 48 3.61 -14.34 15.20
C GLY A 48 3.58 -13.04 16.02
N SER A 49 4.41 -12.99 17.05
CA SER A 49 4.53 -11.87 18.01
C SER A 49 5.30 -10.65 17.48
N GLU A 50 6.05 -10.80 16.39
CA GLU A 50 6.96 -9.74 15.88
C GLU A 50 6.43 -9.01 14.66
N THR A 51 5.50 -9.59 13.90
CA THR A 51 4.98 -9.00 12.64
C THR A 51 3.68 -8.22 12.83
N GLN A 52 3.43 -7.74 14.05
CA GLN A 52 2.22 -7.00 14.38
C GLN A 52 2.35 -5.57 13.88
N ASN A 53 1.61 -5.26 12.80
CA ASN A 53 1.20 -3.91 12.41
C ASN A 53 2.25 -3.01 11.74
N GLU A 54 3.28 -3.54 11.10
CA GLU A 54 4.09 -2.70 10.20
C GLU A 54 3.32 -2.39 8.90
N ILE A 55 2.65 -1.26 8.89
CA ILE A 55 2.09 -0.66 7.67
C ILE A 55 3.27 -0.26 6.77
N LYS A 56 3.40 -0.90 5.61
CA LYS A 56 4.49 -0.62 4.67
C LYS A 56 4.04 0.39 3.64
N LEU A 57 4.72 1.54 3.58
CA LEU A 57 4.52 2.57 2.57
C LEU A 57 5.53 2.37 1.44
N LYS A 58 5.06 2.24 0.20
CA LYS A 58 5.93 2.07 -0.96
C LYS A 58 5.49 3.01 -2.08
N LYS A 59 6.45 3.71 -2.68
CA LYS A 59 6.20 4.42 -3.94
C LYS A 59 5.98 3.39 -5.05
N PHE A 60 4.81 3.43 -5.66
CA PHE A 60 4.51 2.65 -6.85
C PHE A 60 5.30 3.19 -8.02
N ASN A 61 5.81 2.30 -8.85
CA ASN A 61 6.52 2.68 -10.05
C ASN A 61 6.10 1.70 -11.14
N LEU A 62 5.29 2.21 -12.07
CA LEU A 62 4.70 1.42 -13.15
C LEU A 62 5.79 0.72 -13.99
N THR A 63 6.92 1.38 -14.24
CA THR A 63 8.04 0.84 -15.03
C THR A 63 8.60 -0.45 -14.44
N LYS A 64 8.60 -0.62 -13.11
CA LYS A 64 9.03 -1.88 -12.48
C LYS A 64 8.08 -3.04 -12.77
N TYR A 65 6.80 -2.75 -13.00
CA TYR A 65 5.76 -3.74 -13.28
C TYR A 65 5.51 -3.92 -14.79
N THR A 66 5.89 -2.97 -15.64
CA THR A 66 5.83 -3.11 -17.11
C THR A 66 6.63 -4.32 -17.60
N TYR A 67 7.79 -4.61 -16.98
CA TYR A 67 8.60 -5.80 -17.30
C TYR A 67 7.88 -7.13 -17.04
N LEU A 68 6.83 -7.15 -16.21
CA LEU A 68 6.03 -8.35 -15.94
C LEU A 68 4.88 -8.54 -16.94
N LEU A 69 4.48 -7.48 -17.65
CA LEU A 69 3.37 -7.48 -18.61
C LEU A 69 3.84 -7.59 -20.07
N SER A 70 5.14 -7.38 -20.34
CA SER A 70 5.73 -7.64 -21.65
C SER A 70 6.12 -9.12 -21.77
N TYR A 71 5.16 -9.97 -22.09
CA TYR A 71 5.39 -11.34 -22.56
C TYR A 71 4.74 -11.52 -23.93
#